data_AF-A0A8H3BR96-F1
#
_entry.id   AF-A0A8H3BR96-F1
#
_cell.length_a   1.000
_cell.length_b   1.000
_cell.length_c   1.000
_cell.angle_alpha   90.00
_cell.angle_beta   90.00
_cell.angle_gamma   90.00
#
_symmetry.space_group_name_H-M   'P 1'
#
loop_
_entity.id
_entity.type
_entity.pdbx_description
1 polymer ?
#
loop_
_entity_poly.entity_id
_entity_poly.type
_entity_poly.pdbx_seq_one_letter_code
_entity_poly.pdbx_strand_id
1 'polypeptide(L)'
;MGYRLNYPEVSYSTVKEIYRKSLRQPIHAYGFFVELSELHERRRPIDTLDPSISIIDDMSAMLWDMKSQLIATGLHELSIPVIPTPKKFRTNDAAAYGWLVILGTGFDEKLHVPTPDGLKERVRAILGVDEEPGWWTMRLFSYPHPNLWLEYEYPKQCVKG
;
A
#
# COMPACT_ATOMS: atom_id res chain seq x y z
N MET A 1 16.10 -3.23 -7.20
CA MET A 1 15.26 -3.97 -6.24
C MET A 1 13.82 -3.56 -6.51
N GLY A 2 12.98 -4.50 -6.93
CA GLY A 2 11.62 -4.23 -7.43
C GLY A 2 10.78 -3.49 -6.40
N TYR A 3 9.93 -2.58 -6.89
CA TYR A 3 9.00 -1.82 -6.07
C TYR A 3 8.18 -2.79 -5.20
N ARG A 4 8.09 -2.45 -3.92
CA ARG A 4 7.85 -3.36 -2.82
C ARG A 4 6.34 -3.61 -2.68
N LEU A 5 5.83 -4.69 -3.25
CA LEU A 5 4.54 -5.29 -2.88
C LEU A 5 4.71 -6.81 -2.91
N ASN A 6 4.20 -7.48 -1.89
CA ASN A 6 4.22 -8.93 -1.80
C ASN A 6 3.21 -9.55 -2.74
N TYR A 7 3.45 -10.80 -3.10
CA TYR A 7 2.37 -11.62 -3.63
C TYR A 7 1.24 -11.71 -2.61
N PRO A 8 -0.02 -11.82 -3.08
CA PRO A 8 -1.09 -12.16 -2.18
C PRO A 8 -0.87 -13.56 -1.60
N GLU A 9 -1.42 -13.84 -0.42
CA GLU A 9 -1.29 -15.13 0.26
C GLU A 9 -2.03 -16.24 -0.51
N VAL A 10 -1.31 -16.90 -1.43
CA VAL A 10 -1.84 -17.95 -2.31
C VAL A 10 -0.84 -19.08 -2.48
N SER A 11 -1.30 -20.20 -3.02
CA SER A 11 -0.43 -21.34 -3.33
C SER A 11 0.70 -20.95 -4.30
N TYR A 12 1.83 -21.65 -4.21
CA TYR A 12 3.00 -21.38 -5.06
C TYR A 12 2.71 -21.50 -6.57
N SER A 13 1.82 -22.41 -6.98
CA SER A 13 1.39 -22.53 -8.38
C SER A 13 0.65 -21.27 -8.83
N THR A 14 -0.21 -20.70 -7.97
CA THR A 14 -0.91 -19.43 -8.20
C THR A 14 0.07 -18.26 -8.26
N VAL A 15 1.06 -18.19 -7.35
CA VAL A 15 2.13 -17.18 -7.39
C VAL A 15 2.87 -17.20 -8.74
N LYS A 16 3.24 -18.39 -9.23
CA LYS A 16 3.87 -18.56 -10.56
C LYS A 16 2.98 -18.08 -11.70
N GLU A 17 1.69 -18.33 -11.62
CA GLU A 17 0.74 -17.87 -12.64
C GLU A 17 0.63 -16.33 -12.64
N ILE A 18 0.44 -15.73 -11.46
CA ILE A 18 0.40 -14.28 -11.28
C ILE A 18 1.67 -13.65 -11.82
N TYR A 19 2.85 -14.20 -11.49
CA TYR A 19 4.13 -13.74 -12.02
C TYR A 19 4.15 -13.74 -13.54
N ARG A 20 3.87 -14.89 -14.17
CA ARG A 20 3.92 -15.05 -15.64
C ARG A 20 2.99 -14.08 -16.34
N LYS A 21 1.80 -13.88 -15.77
CA LYS A 21 0.82 -12.90 -16.25
C LYS A 21 1.35 -11.47 -16.12
N SER A 22 1.91 -11.10 -14.95
CA SER A 22 2.45 -9.75 -14.71
C SER A 22 3.54 -9.30 -15.70
N LEU A 23 4.22 -10.23 -16.37
CA LEU A 23 5.21 -9.93 -17.41
C LEU A 23 4.59 -9.42 -18.72
N ARG A 24 3.28 -9.59 -18.91
CA ARG A 24 2.58 -9.33 -20.19
C ARG A 24 1.36 -8.43 -20.04
N GLN A 25 0.77 -8.38 -18.85
CA GLN A 25 -0.41 -7.56 -18.55
C GLN A 25 -0.16 -6.70 -17.31
N PRO A 26 -0.69 -5.46 -17.29
CA PRO A 26 -0.51 -4.56 -16.17
C PRO A 26 -1.20 -5.10 -14.90
N ILE A 27 -0.56 -4.87 -13.76
CA ILE A 27 -1.19 -5.10 -12.45
C ILE A 27 -1.96 -3.86 -12.06
N HIS A 28 -3.12 -4.07 -11.44
CA HIS A 28 -3.94 -3.02 -10.86
C HIS A 28 -3.99 -3.18 -9.35
N ALA A 29 -3.81 -2.09 -8.62
CA ALA A 29 -4.05 -2.04 -7.19
C ALA A 29 -5.49 -1.61 -6.93
N TYR A 30 -6.16 -2.30 -6.02
CA TYR A 30 -7.46 -1.91 -5.49
C TYR A 30 -7.25 -1.25 -4.14
N GLY A 31 -7.67 0.01 -3.98
CA GLY A 31 -7.34 0.74 -2.76
C GLY A 31 -7.81 2.20 -2.72
N PHE A 32 -7.50 2.83 -1.60
CA PHE A 32 -7.81 4.23 -1.33
C PHE A 32 -6.59 5.08 -1.63
N PHE A 33 -6.79 6.16 -2.39
CA PHE A 33 -5.79 7.21 -2.48
C PHE A 33 -6.16 8.34 -1.52
N VAL A 34 -5.23 8.77 -0.69
CA VAL A 34 -5.41 9.89 0.24
C VAL A 34 -4.35 10.95 0.01
N GLU A 35 -4.77 12.22 -0.04
CA GLU A 35 -3.89 13.39 -0.02
C GLU A 35 -3.51 13.68 1.44
N LEU A 36 -2.21 13.69 1.76
CA LEU A 36 -1.77 13.71 3.16
C LEU A 36 -2.02 15.04 3.85
N SER A 37 -1.93 16.15 3.11
CA SER A 37 -2.24 17.49 3.62
C SER A 37 -3.71 17.63 3.99
N GLU A 38 -4.62 17.19 3.12
CA GLU A 38 -6.07 17.21 3.38
C GLU A 38 -6.45 16.29 4.54
N LEU A 39 -5.76 15.15 4.65
CA LEU A 39 -5.96 14.22 5.76
C LEU A 39 -5.46 14.80 7.09
N HIS A 40 -4.32 15.50 7.07
CA HIS A 40 -3.78 16.21 8.23
C HIS A 40 -4.72 17.33 8.69
N GLU A 41 -5.14 18.20 7.77
CA GLU A 41 -6.05 19.32 8.06
C GLU A 41 -7.37 18.85 8.67
N ARG A 42 -7.97 17.76 8.17
CA ARG A 42 -9.21 17.19 8.73
C ARG A 42 -9.04 16.64 10.14
N ARG A 43 -7.88 16.07 10.47
CA ARG A 43 -7.63 15.40 11.76
C ARG A 43 -7.05 16.33 12.82
N ARG A 44 -6.22 17.28 12.39
CA ARG A 44 -5.50 18.23 13.23
C ARG A 44 -5.54 19.60 12.56
N PRO A 45 -6.70 20.28 12.60
CA PRO A 45 -6.83 21.63 12.06
C PRO A 45 -5.74 22.57 12.62
N ILE A 46 -5.19 23.44 11.78
CA ILE A 46 -4.02 24.28 12.14
C ILE A 46 -4.30 25.17 13.36
N ASP A 47 -5.54 25.60 13.56
CA ASP A 47 -6.00 26.39 14.70
C ASP A 47 -6.02 25.61 16.03
N THR A 48 -5.88 24.29 15.98
CA THR A 48 -5.83 23.40 17.16
C THR A 48 -4.41 22.95 17.52
N LEU A 49 -3.42 23.23 16.67
CA LEU A 49 -2.03 22.83 16.89
C LEU A 49 -1.35 23.76 17.90
N ASP A 50 -0.60 23.16 18.82
CA ASP A 50 0.29 23.91 19.70
C ASP A 50 1.32 24.67 18.82
N PRO A 51 1.39 26.02 18.91
CA PRO A 51 2.31 26.83 18.11
C PRO A 51 3.80 26.48 18.31
N SER A 52 4.14 25.75 19.37
CA SER A 52 5.50 25.27 19.64
C SER A 52 5.88 24.01 18.85
N ILE A 53 4.92 23.33 18.21
CA ILE A 53 5.15 22.11 17.43
C ILE A 53 5.28 22.47 15.95
N SER A 54 6.34 21.96 15.31
CA SER A 54 6.50 22.05 13.86
C SER A 54 5.42 21.23 13.14
N ILE A 55 4.77 21.83 12.15
CA ILE A 55 3.77 21.14 11.30
C ILE A 55 4.36 19.88 10.68
N ILE A 56 5.64 19.90 10.30
CA ILE A 56 6.32 18.75 9.69
C ILE A 56 6.46 17.60 10.70
N ASP A 57 6.81 17.91 11.95
CA ASP A 57 6.98 16.90 13.00
C ASP A 57 5.64 16.31 13.41
N ASP A 58 4.61 17.16 13.52
CA ASP A 58 3.24 16.73 13.82
C ASP A 58 2.67 15.83 12.70
N MET A 59 2.82 16.24 11.45
CA MET A 59 2.41 15.44 10.29
C MET A 59 3.17 14.11 10.25
N SER A 60 4.48 14.11 10.51
CA SER A 60 5.28 12.88 10.56
C SER A 60 4.80 11.92 11.65
N ALA A 61 4.49 12.44 12.84
CA ALA A 61 3.96 11.65 13.95
C ALA A 61 2.58 11.08 13.63
N MET A 62 1.69 11.89 13.04
CA MET A 62 0.36 11.45 12.61
C MET A 62 0.44 10.33 11.56
N LEU A 63 1.30 10.49 10.55
CA LEU A 63 1.48 9.50 9.50
C LEU A 63 2.06 8.20 10.06
N TRP A 64 3.03 8.28 10.98
CA TRP A 64 3.59 7.11 11.64
C TRP A 64 2.54 6.30 12.42
N ASP A 65 1.74 7.00 13.23
CA ASP A 65 0.65 6.38 13.99
C ASP A 65 -0.40 5.75 13.05
N MET A 66 -0.80 6.48 12.01
CA MET A 66 -1.76 5.98 11.02
C MET A 66 -1.26 4.75 10.27
N LYS A 67 0.02 4.74 9.86
CA LYS A 67 0.63 3.57 9.24
C LYS A 67 0.60 2.37 10.19
N SER A 68 0.87 2.58 11.47
CA SER A 68 0.81 1.53 12.50
C SER A 68 -0.61 0.97 12.66
N GLN A 69 -1.62 1.83 12.71
CA GLN A 69 -3.03 1.42 12.74
C GLN A 69 -3.44 0.63 11.49
N LEU A 70 -3.01 1.08 10.30
CA LEU A 70 -3.28 0.39 9.03
C LEU A 70 -2.68 -1.03 9.03
N ILE A 71 -1.43 -1.19 9.46
CA ILE A 71 -0.78 -2.50 9.56
C ILE A 71 -1.52 -3.40 10.56
N ALA A 72 -1.98 -2.84 11.68
CA ALA A 72 -2.76 -3.59 12.68
C ALA A 72 -4.10 -4.13 12.15
N THR A 73 -4.61 -3.63 11.02
CA THR A 73 -5.80 -4.22 10.36
C THR A 73 -5.56 -5.53 9.62
N GLY A 74 -4.28 -5.93 9.50
CA GLY A 74 -3.81 -7.06 8.69
C GLY A 74 -3.24 -6.63 7.33
N LEU A 75 -3.11 -5.33 7.06
CA LEU A 75 -2.41 -4.88 5.85
C LEU A 75 -0.90 -5.13 5.96
N HIS A 76 -0.31 -5.57 4.86
CA HIS A 76 1.14 -5.67 4.78
C HIS A 76 1.78 -4.27 4.82
N GLU A 77 2.96 -4.13 5.44
CA GLU A 77 3.67 -2.84 5.54
C GLU A 77 4.00 -2.20 4.17
N LEU A 78 4.03 -3.04 3.14
CA LEU A 78 4.30 -2.67 1.75
C LEU A 78 3.04 -2.25 0.98
N SER A 79 1.85 -2.46 1.55
CA SER A 79 0.57 -2.07 0.96
C SER A 79 0.35 -0.55 0.90
N ILE A 80 1.34 0.24 1.34
CA ILE A 80 1.33 1.70 1.22
C ILE A 80 2.52 2.11 0.35
N PRO A 81 2.49 1.83 -0.97
CA PRO A 81 3.56 2.24 -1.86
C PRO A 81 3.52 3.74 -2.15
N VAL A 82 4.67 4.26 -2.57
CA VAL A 82 4.81 5.65 -3.05
C VAL A 82 4.15 5.84 -4.43
N ILE A 83 3.96 4.75 -5.19
CA ILE A 83 3.42 4.77 -6.56
C ILE A 83 2.40 3.62 -6.77
N PRO A 84 1.40 3.77 -7.65
CA PRO A 84 1.12 4.93 -8.50
C PRO A 84 0.47 6.10 -7.76
N THR A 85 0.94 7.31 -8.05
CA THR A 85 0.38 8.59 -7.56
C THR A 85 -0.40 9.27 -8.72
N PRO A 86 -1.55 9.93 -8.46
CA PRO A 86 -2.21 10.79 -9.43
C PRO A 86 -1.25 11.78 -10.08
N LYS A 87 -1.50 12.14 -11.35
CA LYS A 87 -0.62 13.02 -12.13
C LYS A 87 -0.29 14.33 -11.39
N LYS A 88 -1.26 14.91 -10.65
CA LYS A 88 -1.07 16.14 -9.87
C LYS A 88 0.02 16.06 -8.79
N PHE A 89 0.39 14.85 -8.36
CA PHE A 89 1.37 14.63 -7.29
C PHE A 89 2.64 13.93 -7.76
N ARG A 90 2.84 13.76 -9.07
CA ARG A 90 4.05 13.16 -9.62
C ARG A 90 5.17 14.21 -9.63
N THR A 91 5.71 14.47 -8.44
CA THR A 91 6.88 15.30 -8.19
C THR A 91 8.02 14.44 -7.65
N ASN A 92 9.19 15.03 -7.41
CA ASN A 92 10.31 14.33 -6.79
C ASN A 92 10.02 13.85 -5.36
N ASP A 93 8.92 14.31 -4.74
CA ASP A 93 8.54 13.98 -3.37
C ASP A 93 7.10 13.43 -3.29
N ALA A 94 6.73 12.55 -4.23
CA ALA A 94 5.39 11.97 -4.33
C ALA A 94 4.89 11.34 -3.01
N ALA A 95 5.80 10.83 -2.17
CA ALA A 95 5.48 10.24 -0.87
C ALA A 95 5.00 11.27 0.17
N ALA A 96 5.38 12.54 0.02
CA ALA A 96 4.93 13.64 0.88
C ALA A 96 3.52 14.13 0.52
N TYR A 97 3.05 13.84 -0.70
CA TYR A 97 1.77 14.38 -1.18
C TYR A 97 0.59 13.42 -1.03
N GLY A 98 0.82 12.11 -1.09
CA GLY A 98 -0.28 11.16 -0.98
C GLY A 98 0.13 9.71 -0.84
N TRP A 99 -0.75 8.93 -0.25
CA TRP A 99 -0.61 7.48 -0.12
C TRP A 99 -1.67 6.76 -0.94
N LEU A 100 -1.23 5.73 -1.66
CA LEU A 100 -2.14 4.70 -2.12
C LEU A 100 -2.13 3.56 -1.09
N VAL A 101 -3.23 3.36 -0.36
CA VAL A 101 -3.40 2.24 0.56
C VAL A 101 -4.08 1.09 -0.17
N ILE A 102 -3.31 0.06 -0.47
CA ILE A 102 -3.68 -1.10 -1.28
C ILE A 102 -4.32 -2.18 -0.42
N LEU A 103 -5.58 -2.49 -0.72
CA LEU A 103 -6.33 -3.60 -0.11
C LEU A 103 -6.05 -4.93 -0.82
N GLY A 104 -5.73 -4.87 -2.10
CA GLY A 104 -5.39 -6.04 -2.91
C GLY A 104 -4.93 -5.65 -4.31
N THR A 105 -4.47 -6.63 -5.06
CA THR A 105 -4.02 -6.45 -6.44
C THR A 105 -4.77 -7.39 -7.37
N GLY A 106 -4.81 -7.04 -8.65
CA GLY A 106 -5.62 -7.73 -9.64
C GLY A 106 -5.15 -7.53 -11.07
N PHE A 107 -5.77 -8.30 -11.96
CA PHE A 107 -5.72 -8.12 -13.40
C PHE A 107 -7.10 -7.77 -13.89
N ASP A 108 -7.21 -6.87 -14.87
CA ASP A 108 -8.49 -6.47 -15.47
C ASP A 108 -9.55 -6.11 -14.42
N GLU A 109 -9.13 -5.40 -13.37
CA GLU A 109 -10.00 -5.00 -12.25
C GLU A 109 -10.68 -6.17 -11.52
N LYS A 110 -10.03 -7.34 -11.55
CA LYS A 110 -10.38 -8.52 -10.77
C LYS A 110 -9.25 -8.87 -9.82
N LEU A 111 -9.57 -8.89 -8.53
CA LEU A 111 -8.64 -9.25 -7.47
C LEU A 111 -8.05 -10.64 -7.70
N HIS A 112 -6.76 -10.80 -7.42
CA HIS A 112 -6.10 -12.10 -7.35
C HIS A 112 -6.72 -12.96 -6.24
N VAL A 113 -7.06 -12.32 -5.11
CA VAL A 113 -7.67 -12.94 -3.93
C VAL A 113 -8.71 -11.97 -3.36
N PRO A 114 -9.89 -12.45 -2.91
CA PRO A 114 -10.85 -11.60 -2.22
C PRO A 114 -10.21 -10.85 -1.06
N THR A 115 -10.61 -9.60 -0.84
CA THR A 115 -10.21 -8.86 0.35
C THR A 115 -10.83 -9.52 1.60
N PRO A 116 -10.09 -9.62 2.71
CA PRO A 116 -10.64 -10.10 3.98
C PRO A 116 -11.88 -9.34 4.42
N ASP A 117 -12.81 -10.03 5.06
CA ASP A 117 -14.07 -9.46 5.54
C ASP A 117 -13.83 -8.27 6.49
N GLY A 118 -14.55 -7.17 6.24
CA GLY A 118 -14.45 -5.95 7.03
C GLY A 118 -13.13 -5.18 6.88
N LEU A 119 -12.16 -5.66 6.10
CA LEU A 119 -10.87 -4.96 5.92
C LEU A 119 -11.09 -3.58 5.31
N LYS A 120 -11.93 -3.50 4.28
CA LYS A 120 -12.27 -2.25 3.60
C LYS A 120 -12.79 -1.21 4.59
N GLU A 121 -13.71 -1.61 5.45
CA GLU A 121 -14.39 -0.76 6.44
C GLU A 121 -13.43 -0.32 7.55
N ARG A 122 -12.56 -1.21 8.03
CA ARG A 122 -11.51 -0.85 9.01
C ARG A 122 -10.52 0.16 8.43
N VAL A 123 -10.03 -0.08 7.22
CA VAL A 123 -9.10 0.83 6.54
C VAL A 123 -9.78 2.18 6.27
N ARG A 124 -11.03 2.17 5.79
CA ARG A 124 -11.83 3.38 5.59
C ARG A 124 -11.93 4.21 6.86
N ALA A 125 -12.25 3.58 8.00
CA ALA A 125 -12.36 4.27 9.29
C ALA A 125 -11.02 4.90 9.72
N ILE A 126 -9.90 4.20 9.53
CA ILE A 126 -8.55 4.72 9.84
C ILE A 126 -8.18 5.88 8.92
N LEU A 127 -8.58 5.85 7.64
CA LEU A 127 -8.30 6.92 6.70
C LEU A 127 -9.28 8.09 6.82
N GLY A 128 -10.46 7.91 7.42
CA GLY A 128 -11.49 8.94 7.50
C GLY A 128 -11.98 9.38 6.11
N VAL A 129 -12.10 8.43 5.19
CA VAL A 129 -12.57 8.65 3.81
C VAL A 129 -13.99 8.09 3.66
N ASP A 130 -14.82 8.75 2.86
CA ASP A 130 -16.20 8.28 2.60
C ASP A 130 -16.30 7.54 1.26
N GLU A 131 -15.28 7.68 0.41
CA GLU A 131 -15.24 7.12 -0.92
C GLU A 131 -15.13 5.58 -0.91
N GLU A 132 -15.54 4.96 -2.01
CA GLU A 132 -15.22 3.56 -2.30
C GLU A 132 -13.78 3.45 -2.84
N PRO A 133 -13.06 2.35 -2.53
CA PRO A 133 -11.73 2.13 -3.08
C PRO A 133 -11.82 1.96 -4.61
N GLY A 134 -10.83 2.53 -5.29
CA GLY A 134 -10.74 2.53 -6.75
C GLY A 134 -9.68 1.57 -7.27
N TRP A 135 -9.68 1.38 -8.59
CA TRP A 135 -8.65 0.64 -9.30
C TRP A 135 -7.56 1.58 -9.84
N TRP A 136 -6.31 1.20 -9.58
CA TRP A 136 -5.13 2.00 -9.89
C TRP A 136 -4.13 1.17 -10.71
N THR A 137 -3.96 1.50 -11.99
CA THR A 137 -2.98 0.82 -12.83
C THR A 137 -1.55 1.07 -12.34
N MET A 138 -0.88 0.02 -11.90
CA MET A 138 0.52 0.04 -11.49
C MET A 138 1.43 -0.12 -12.71
N ARG A 139 1.54 0.94 -13.53
CA ARG A 139 2.36 0.90 -14.75
C ARG A 139 3.80 0.53 -14.41
N LEU A 140 4.37 -0.40 -15.17
CA LEU A 140 5.74 -0.92 -15.02
C LEU A 140 5.99 -1.70 -13.71
N PHE A 141 4.96 -1.92 -12.89
CA PHE A 141 5.07 -2.82 -11.76
C PHE A 141 5.02 -4.26 -12.26
N SER A 142 5.99 -5.04 -11.85
CA SER A 142 5.99 -6.50 -11.95
C SER A 142 6.34 -7.07 -10.59
N TYR A 143 5.70 -8.19 -10.26
CA TYR A 143 6.07 -8.90 -9.04
C TYR A 143 7.52 -9.44 -9.14
N PRO A 144 8.23 -9.54 -8.00
CA PRO A 144 9.55 -10.16 -7.99
C PRO A 144 9.43 -11.62 -8.45
N HIS A 145 10.50 -12.16 -9.05
CA HIS A 145 10.50 -13.56 -9.46
C HIS A 145 10.15 -14.48 -8.27
N PRO A 146 9.24 -15.47 -8.41
CA PRO A 146 8.76 -16.30 -7.29
C PRO A 146 9.85 -16.98 -6.48
N ASN A 147 10.97 -17.35 -7.11
CA ASN A 147 12.09 -17.95 -6.39
C ASN A 147 12.83 -16.96 -5.49
N LEU A 148 12.89 -15.67 -5.87
CA LEU A 148 13.45 -14.63 -5.00
C LEU A 148 12.50 -14.39 -3.83
N TRP A 149 11.19 -14.38 -4.08
CA TRP A 149 10.18 -14.22 -3.03
C TRP A 149 10.31 -15.25 -1.90
N LEU A 150 10.47 -16.53 -2.25
CA LEU A 150 10.62 -17.61 -1.28
C LEU A 150 11.89 -17.51 -0.42
N GLU A 151 12.98 -16.96 -0.96
CA GLU A 151 14.21 -16.74 -0.19
C GLU A 151 14.03 -15.66 0.90
N TYR A 152 13.08 -14.74 0.71
CA TYR A 152 12.72 -13.71 1.70
C TYR A 152 11.71 -14.22 2.74
N GLU A 153 10.72 -15.03 2.37
CA GLU A 153 9.71 -15.56 3.33
C GLU A 153 10.22 -16.75 4.16
N TYR A 154 11.10 -17.58 3.57
CA TYR A 154 11.67 -18.75 4.22
C TYR A 154 13.18 -18.68 4.10
N PRO A 155 13.86 -17.83 4.90
CA PRO A 155 15.31 -17.84 4.94
C PRO A 155 15.75 -19.26 5.26
N LYS A 156 16.52 -19.87 4.36
CA LYS A 156 17.08 -21.21 4.57
C LYS A 156 17.69 -21.21 5.97
N GLN A 157 17.09 -21.95 6.90
CA GLN A 157 17.76 -22.26 8.14
C GLN A 157 19.07 -22.91 7.72
N CYS A 158 20.19 -22.24 8.01
CA CYS A 158 21.50 -22.83 7.87
C CYS A 158 21.51 -24.07 8.75
N VAL A 159 21.24 -25.23 8.14
CA VAL A 159 21.59 -26.52 8.73
C VAL A 159 23.12 -26.53 8.72
N LYS A 160 23.70 -26.07 9.83
CA LYS A 160 25.10 -26.35 10.12
C LYS A 160 25.19 -27.87 10.25
N GLY A 161 25.81 -28.49 9.24
CA GLY A 161 26.30 -29.87 9.35
C GLY A 161 27.48 -29.96 10.33
#